data_AF-A0A3M0NTC1-F1
#
_entry.id   AF-A0A3M0NTC1-F1
#
_cell.length_a   1.000
_cell.length_b   1.000
_cell.length_c   1.000
_cell.angle_alpha   90.00
_cell.angle_beta   90.00
_cell.angle_gamma   90.00
#
_symmetry.space_group_name_H-M   'P 1'
#
loop_
_entity.id
_entity.type
_entity.pdbx_description
1 polymer ?
#
loop_
_entity_poly.entity_id
_entity_poly.type
_entity_poly.pdbx_seq_one_letter_code
_entity_poly.pdbx_strand_id
1 'polypeptide(L)'
;MQKTIKVLVRLTAGILFITSAATLTASTNQVYAVESADTNSKTKEGLLTLNHKTRIYNNKGQKRYSYLGSNGLLKNGAEVKYVGTVKAIASPEDKRYSFPDDDWNWFYLPYKIIKGEEYYNIGHGGYIKAVNVQKINGNWIYTNQVVTTTKAWLSSTNVPVYDSNGSKTSKTLKIGQKVTLDRQANIFDLTEKGDGYNGGTNFYRIKGTNEFINCYQVEKIKHTLPTYTNYADVLFINDGYLYNAKGEKVAEKNNKPRYSKGSSITVTSQINITDKSTGKSEPFYRLANKYIDLDHRKNNECYIKASDTKIMWGRVNEATKQEDRQ
;
A
#
# COMPACT_ATOMS: atom_id res chain seq x y z
N MET A 1 40.02 5.95 -22.89
CA MET A 1 39.50 7.24 -22.39
C MET A 1 38.19 7.54 -23.13
N GLN A 2 37.05 7.14 -22.56
CA GLN A 2 35.72 7.48 -23.06
C GLN A 2 34.93 8.04 -21.88
N LYS A 3 34.47 9.28 -22.01
CA LYS A 3 33.72 10.04 -21.00
C LYS A 3 32.25 9.64 -21.08
N THR A 4 31.70 9.08 -20.01
CA THR A 4 30.27 8.84 -19.88
C THR A 4 29.59 10.10 -19.34
N ILE A 5 28.66 10.63 -20.14
CA ILE A 5 27.84 11.82 -19.86
C ILE A 5 26.78 11.47 -18.81
N LYS A 6 26.67 12.30 -17.77
CA LYS A 6 25.60 12.25 -16.75
C LYS A 6 24.31 12.83 -17.34
N VAL A 7 23.23 12.07 -17.34
CA VAL A 7 21.89 12.55 -17.72
C VAL A 7 21.18 13.09 -16.47
N LEU A 8 20.85 14.39 -16.50
CA LEU A 8 20.05 15.09 -15.51
C LEU A 8 18.63 15.27 -16.08
N VAL A 9 17.64 14.55 -15.55
CA VAL A 9 16.23 14.73 -15.96
C VAL A 9 15.63 15.88 -15.15
N ARG A 10 15.39 17.02 -15.81
CA ARG A 10 14.55 18.11 -15.30
C ARG A 10 13.21 18.05 -16.04
N LEU A 11 12.12 17.76 -15.33
CA LEU A 11 10.75 17.86 -15.84
C LEU A 11 10.15 19.18 -15.35
N THR A 12 10.16 20.19 -16.21
CA THR A 12 9.35 21.40 -16.09
C THR A 12 8.27 21.36 -17.16
N ALA A 13 7.03 21.11 -16.76
CA ALA A 13 5.85 21.30 -17.62
C ALA A 13 5.11 22.55 -17.14
N GLY A 14 5.31 23.66 -17.84
CA GLY A 14 4.45 24.83 -17.76
C GLY A 14 3.28 24.64 -18.72
N ILE A 15 2.06 24.85 -18.24
CA ILE A 15 0.86 24.87 -19.08
C ILE A 15 0.44 26.33 -19.25
N LEU A 16 0.42 26.77 -20.52
CA LEU A 16 -0.13 28.04 -20.97
C LEU A 16 -1.64 28.09 -20.71
N PHE A 17 -2.12 29.19 -20.13
CA PHE A 17 -3.53 29.53 -20.15
C PHE A 17 -3.90 30.09 -21.52
N ILE A 18 -4.93 29.52 -22.17
CA ILE A 18 -5.64 30.19 -23.26
C ILE A 18 -7.03 30.51 -22.74
N THR A 19 -7.28 31.80 -22.56
CA THR A 19 -8.60 32.39 -22.30
C THR A 19 -9.40 32.42 -23.59
N SER A 20 -10.58 31.81 -23.60
CA SER A 20 -11.67 32.21 -24.50
C SER A 20 -12.93 32.39 -23.67
N ALA A 21 -13.40 33.62 -23.60
CA ALA A 21 -14.69 33.97 -23.05
C ALA A 21 -15.80 33.47 -24.00
N ALA A 22 -16.73 32.70 -23.47
CA ALA A 22 -18.05 32.50 -24.07
C ALA A 22 -19.07 32.57 -22.93
N THR A 23 -19.78 33.69 -22.85
CA THR A 23 -20.97 33.84 -22.02
C THR A 23 -22.11 33.02 -22.63
N LEU A 24 -22.57 32.00 -21.92
CA LEU A 24 -23.86 31.34 -22.16
C LEU A 24 -24.60 31.24 -20.83
N THR A 25 -25.65 32.05 -20.71
CA THR A 25 -26.70 31.91 -19.70
C THR A 25 -27.71 30.90 -20.19
N ALA A 26 -27.76 29.72 -19.58
CA ALA A 26 -28.94 28.84 -19.58
C ALA A 26 -28.93 27.93 -18.34
N SER A 27 -30.12 27.75 -17.79
CA SER A 27 -30.45 27.19 -16.49
C SER A 27 -30.58 25.66 -16.45
N THR A 28 -30.36 25.12 -15.24
CA THR A 28 -30.83 23.82 -14.67
C THR A 28 -30.33 22.49 -15.25
N ASN A 29 -29.61 21.76 -14.38
CA ASN A 29 -29.42 20.30 -14.27
C ASN A 29 -29.24 19.50 -15.56
N GLN A 30 -27.99 19.21 -15.94
CA GLN A 30 -27.68 17.95 -16.65
C GLN A 30 -26.39 17.30 -16.14
N VAL A 31 -26.52 16.00 -15.88
CA VAL A 31 -25.47 15.01 -15.65
C VAL A 31 -24.80 14.74 -17.00
N TYR A 32 -23.49 14.92 -17.11
CA TYR A 32 -22.77 14.47 -18.30
C TYR A 32 -22.25 13.05 -18.08
N ALA A 33 -22.92 12.10 -18.74
CA ALA A 33 -22.36 10.80 -19.07
C ALA A 33 -21.38 10.97 -20.25
N VAL A 34 -20.28 10.19 -20.23
CA VAL A 34 -19.33 10.09 -21.34
C VAL A 34 -19.08 8.60 -21.61
N GLU A 35 -19.41 8.15 -22.82
CA GLU A 35 -18.97 6.88 -23.44
C GLU A 35 -17.86 7.21 -24.46
N SER A 36 -16.64 6.69 -24.22
CA SER A 36 -15.91 5.60 -24.94
C SER A 36 -15.16 6.12 -26.20
N ALA A 37 -13.90 5.79 -26.49
CA ALA A 37 -13.00 4.73 -26.05
C ALA A 37 -11.51 5.18 -26.15
N ASP A 38 -10.67 4.75 -25.19
CA ASP A 38 -9.38 4.08 -25.44
C ASP A 38 -8.84 3.51 -24.11
N THR A 39 -8.39 2.25 -24.12
CA THR A 39 -8.07 1.47 -22.91
C THR A 39 -6.69 1.82 -22.34
N ASN A 40 -6.65 2.69 -21.34
CA ASN A 40 -5.80 2.58 -20.15
C ASN A 40 -6.28 3.56 -19.07
N SER A 41 -6.48 3.05 -17.86
CA SER A 41 -7.12 3.68 -16.69
C SER A 41 -6.65 5.12 -16.37
N LYS A 42 -7.25 6.14 -17.01
CA LYS A 42 -7.11 7.58 -16.67
C LYS A 42 -8.43 8.26 -16.28
N THR A 43 -9.53 7.52 -16.17
CA THR A 43 -10.86 8.10 -15.95
C THR A 43 -11.11 8.64 -14.55
N LYS A 44 -10.19 8.40 -13.60
CA LYS A 44 -10.34 8.80 -12.18
C LYS A 44 -9.38 9.87 -11.71
N GLU A 45 -8.49 10.37 -12.57
CA GLU A 45 -7.53 11.41 -12.21
C GLU A 45 -8.25 12.69 -11.73
N GLY A 46 -7.72 13.31 -10.67
CA GLY A 46 -8.33 14.50 -10.06
C GLY A 46 -9.54 14.21 -9.17
N LEU A 47 -9.88 12.94 -8.91
CA LEU A 47 -11.04 12.55 -8.10
C LEU A 47 -10.66 11.92 -6.76
N LEU A 48 -11.52 12.19 -5.77
CA LEU A 48 -11.60 11.51 -4.48
C LEU A 48 -12.83 10.60 -4.50
N THR A 49 -12.68 9.33 -4.14
CA THR A 49 -13.83 8.42 -3.90
C THR A 49 -14.08 8.32 -2.41
N LEU A 50 -15.32 8.49 -1.95
CA LEU A 50 -15.67 8.53 -0.53
C LEU A 50 -15.98 7.13 0.06
N ASN A 51 -15.55 6.85 1.30
CA ASN A 51 -15.89 5.62 2.05
C ASN A 51 -17.03 5.81 3.07
N HIS A 52 -17.56 7.03 3.19
CA HIS A 52 -18.58 7.36 4.17
C HIS A 52 -19.42 8.55 3.70
N LYS A 53 -20.64 8.65 4.21
CA LYS A 53 -21.44 9.87 4.09
C LYS A 53 -20.70 11.03 4.76
N THR A 54 -20.39 12.09 4.03
CA THR A 54 -19.52 13.17 4.53
C THR A 54 -20.13 14.54 4.32
N ARG A 55 -19.96 15.42 5.31
CA ARG A 55 -20.37 16.82 5.22
C ARG A 55 -19.24 17.62 4.57
N ILE A 56 -19.60 18.64 3.80
CA ILE A 56 -18.65 19.64 3.31
C ILE A 56 -18.44 20.69 4.41
N TYR A 57 -17.20 21.11 4.58
CA TYR A 57 -16.78 22.10 5.56
C TYR A 57 -16.21 23.33 4.84
N ASN A 58 -16.19 24.47 5.52
CA ASN A 58 -15.41 25.62 5.08
C ASN A 58 -13.97 25.56 5.62
N ASN A 59 -13.15 26.55 5.26
CA ASN A 59 -11.76 26.67 5.70
C ASN A 59 -11.56 26.89 7.22
N LYS A 60 -12.64 27.14 7.98
CA LYS A 60 -12.67 27.26 9.45
C LYS A 60 -13.17 25.97 10.13
N GLY A 61 -13.50 24.94 9.36
CA GLY A 61 -14.00 23.66 9.87
C GLY A 61 -15.48 23.69 10.26
N GLN A 62 -16.23 24.70 9.78
CA GLN A 62 -17.67 24.79 10.00
C GLN A 62 -18.41 24.04 8.89
N LYS A 63 -19.46 23.30 9.25
CA LYS A 63 -20.28 22.55 8.29
C LYS A 63 -20.95 23.52 7.32
N ARG A 64 -20.92 23.20 6.04
CA ARG A 64 -21.70 23.86 4.99
C ARG A 64 -22.95 23.04 4.71
N TYR A 65 -24.11 23.65 4.96
CA TYR A 65 -25.43 23.08 4.66
C TYR A 65 -25.95 23.48 3.27
N SER A 66 -25.16 24.28 2.54
CA SER A 66 -25.32 24.54 1.12
C SER A 66 -23.94 24.56 0.46
N TYR A 67 -23.80 23.87 -0.68
CA TYR A 67 -22.58 23.86 -1.48
C TYR A 67 -22.91 23.58 -2.94
N LEU A 68 -22.62 24.53 -3.83
CA LEU A 68 -22.88 24.44 -5.26
C LEU A 68 -24.31 23.94 -5.58
N GLY A 69 -25.32 24.53 -4.92
CA GLY A 69 -26.73 24.17 -5.12
C GLY A 69 -27.18 22.86 -4.44
N SER A 70 -26.28 22.12 -3.78
CA SER A 70 -26.62 20.94 -2.96
C SER A 70 -26.71 21.27 -1.47
N ASN A 71 -27.26 20.37 -0.65
CA ASN A 71 -27.32 20.51 0.81
C ASN A 71 -25.97 20.30 1.55
N GLY A 72 -24.85 20.24 0.80
CA GLY A 72 -23.49 20.08 1.32
C GLY A 72 -23.20 18.71 1.95
N LEU A 73 -24.05 17.71 1.73
CA LEU A 73 -23.91 16.36 2.28
C LEU A 73 -23.71 15.35 1.17
N LEU A 74 -22.52 14.77 1.11
CA LEU A 74 -22.11 13.81 0.08
C LEU A 74 -22.38 12.37 0.55
N LYS A 75 -22.78 11.51 -0.38
CA LYS A 75 -23.09 10.09 -0.12
C LYS A 75 -21.80 9.26 -0.05
N ASN A 76 -21.89 8.09 0.58
CA ASN A 76 -20.84 7.06 0.48
C ASN A 76 -20.67 6.64 -0.99
N GLY A 77 -19.43 6.40 -1.42
CA GLY A 77 -19.08 6.05 -2.80
C GLY A 77 -19.11 7.20 -3.80
N ALA A 78 -19.53 8.41 -3.40
CA ALA A 78 -19.53 9.55 -4.31
C ALA A 78 -18.09 9.93 -4.72
N GLU A 79 -17.96 10.43 -5.95
CA GLU A 79 -16.72 10.92 -6.50
C GLU A 79 -16.71 12.45 -6.52
N VAL A 80 -15.61 13.04 -6.06
CA VAL A 80 -15.50 14.48 -5.85
C VAL A 80 -14.20 14.98 -6.43
N LYS A 81 -14.25 16.02 -7.27
CA LYS A 81 -13.04 16.68 -7.76
C LYS A 81 -12.32 17.36 -6.60
N TYR A 82 -11.01 17.17 -6.51
CA TYR A 82 -10.17 17.91 -5.56
C TYR A 82 -9.40 19.04 -6.24
N VAL A 83 -8.87 19.94 -5.43
CA VAL A 83 -7.93 20.98 -5.85
C VAL A 83 -6.55 20.69 -5.27
N GLY A 84 -5.54 20.73 -6.13
CA GLY A 84 -4.14 20.51 -5.77
C GLY A 84 -3.46 19.53 -6.71
N THR A 85 -2.17 19.32 -6.47
CA THR A 85 -1.34 18.38 -7.23
C THR A 85 -0.80 17.34 -6.26
N VAL A 86 -0.89 16.07 -6.65
CA VAL A 86 -0.28 14.96 -5.91
C VAL A 86 1.23 15.11 -5.90
N LYS A 87 1.88 14.68 -4.82
CA LYS A 87 3.33 14.80 -4.62
C LYS A 87 3.91 13.44 -4.27
N ALA A 88 5.06 13.11 -4.87
CA ALA A 88 5.79 11.89 -4.55
C ALA A 88 6.38 11.97 -3.12
N ILE A 89 6.47 10.81 -2.48
CA ILE A 89 7.12 10.60 -1.18
C ILE A 89 7.95 9.32 -1.23
N ALA A 90 8.97 9.22 -0.38
CA ALA A 90 9.84 8.05 -0.34
C ALA A 90 9.18 6.89 0.43
N SER A 91 8.42 7.22 1.48
CA SER A 91 7.80 6.22 2.35
C SER A 91 6.34 6.57 2.66
N PRO A 92 5.43 5.59 2.73
CA PRO A 92 4.06 5.82 3.21
C PRO A 92 3.99 6.33 4.64
N GLU A 93 5.09 6.29 5.39
CA GLU A 93 5.19 6.82 6.76
C GLU A 93 5.28 8.34 6.81
N ASP A 94 5.77 8.98 5.74
CA ASP A 94 6.10 10.41 5.71
C ASP A 94 4.87 11.32 5.79
N LYS A 95 3.69 10.77 5.49
CA LYS A 95 2.41 11.48 5.43
C LYS A 95 1.32 10.62 6.04
N ARG A 96 0.35 11.28 6.70
CA ARG A 96 -0.75 10.57 7.34
C ARG A 96 -1.57 9.78 6.34
N TYR A 97 -1.82 10.33 5.16
CA TYR A 97 -2.55 9.70 4.08
C TYR A 97 -1.68 9.66 2.84
N SER A 98 -1.50 8.48 2.26
CA SER A 98 -0.68 8.22 1.08
C SER A 98 -1.26 7.07 0.26
N PHE A 99 -0.83 6.94 -0.99
CA PHE A 99 -1.26 5.85 -1.88
C PHE A 99 -0.13 5.51 -2.86
N PRO A 100 0.04 4.23 -3.24
CA PRO A 100 0.94 3.84 -4.30
C PRO A 100 0.26 3.94 -5.67
N ASP A 101 1.05 4.06 -6.73
CA ASP A 101 0.62 3.69 -8.10
C ASP A 101 0.83 2.19 -8.36
N ASP A 102 0.54 1.73 -9.58
CA ASP A 102 0.69 0.32 -9.98
C ASP A 102 2.15 -0.17 -9.92
N ASP A 103 3.12 0.75 -10.06
CA ASP A 103 4.56 0.48 -9.95
C ASP A 103 5.08 0.64 -8.50
N TRP A 104 4.19 0.77 -7.52
CA TRP A 104 4.52 0.95 -6.10
C TRP A 104 5.37 2.19 -5.80
N ASN A 105 5.23 3.26 -6.58
CA ASN A 105 5.73 4.58 -6.23
C ASN A 105 4.72 5.29 -5.35
N TRP A 106 5.17 5.90 -4.25
CA TRP A 106 4.29 6.48 -3.25
C TRP A 106 4.01 7.96 -3.49
N PHE A 107 2.74 8.33 -3.29
CA PHE A 107 2.27 9.69 -3.42
C PHE A 107 1.39 10.09 -2.25
N TYR A 108 1.22 11.40 -2.07
CA TYR A 108 0.16 11.96 -1.25
C TYR A 108 -0.48 13.16 -1.94
N LEU A 109 -1.74 13.40 -1.64
CA LEU A 109 -2.40 14.66 -1.95
C LEU A 109 -2.22 15.60 -0.74
N PRO A 110 -1.71 16.84 -0.92
CA PRO A 110 -1.65 17.79 0.18
C PRO A 110 -3.02 18.05 0.81
N TYR A 111 -3.07 18.00 2.13
CA TYR A 111 -4.26 18.27 2.93
C TYR A 111 -4.02 19.44 3.88
N LYS A 112 -5.12 20.07 4.30
CA LYS A 112 -5.12 21.15 5.29
C LYS A 112 -5.53 20.61 6.65
N ILE A 113 -4.79 20.98 7.70
CA ILE A 113 -5.20 20.71 9.07
C ILE A 113 -6.11 21.85 9.53
N ILE A 114 -7.33 21.52 9.95
CA ILE A 114 -8.32 22.46 10.47
C ILE A 114 -8.81 21.92 11.81
N LYS A 115 -8.48 22.59 12.91
CA LYS A 115 -8.81 22.16 14.29
C LYS A 115 -8.35 20.72 14.60
N GLY A 116 -7.12 20.38 14.21
CA GLY A 116 -6.51 19.07 14.50
C GLY A 116 -6.92 17.93 13.57
N GLU A 117 -7.78 18.20 12.58
CA GLU A 117 -8.27 17.19 11.63
C GLU A 117 -7.82 17.54 10.20
N GLU A 118 -7.54 16.53 9.39
CA GLU A 118 -7.07 16.69 8.01
C GLU A 118 -8.23 16.77 7.02
N TYR A 119 -8.11 17.70 6.07
CA TYR A 119 -9.12 17.93 5.04
C TYR A 119 -8.50 18.09 3.65
N TYR A 120 -9.16 17.51 2.65
CA TYR A 120 -8.88 17.81 1.24
C TYR A 120 -9.73 18.98 0.76
N ASN A 121 -9.11 19.86 -0.03
CA ASN A 121 -9.79 20.98 -0.69
C ASN A 121 -10.52 20.46 -1.94
N ILE A 122 -11.79 20.80 -2.09
CA ILE A 122 -12.64 20.42 -3.23
C ILE A 122 -13.10 21.62 -4.07
N GLY A 123 -12.40 22.76 -3.93
CA GLY A 123 -12.69 24.01 -4.62
C GLY A 123 -13.75 24.85 -3.92
N HIS A 124 -14.01 26.06 -4.42
CA HIS A 124 -15.11 26.94 -3.97
C HIS A 124 -15.22 27.13 -2.44
N GLY A 125 -14.07 27.09 -1.74
CA GLY A 125 -13.98 27.18 -0.28
C GLY A 125 -14.50 25.95 0.47
N GLY A 126 -14.76 24.84 -0.21
CA GLY A 126 -15.23 23.56 0.31
C GLY A 126 -14.09 22.61 0.67
N TYR A 127 -14.29 21.89 1.76
CA TYR A 127 -13.34 20.94 2.32
C TYR A 127 -14.06 19.67 2.77
N ILE A 128 -13.43 18.51 2.63
CA ILE A 128 -13.93 17.24 3.16
C ILE A 128 -12.88 16.58 4.04
N LYS A 129 -13.32 15.89 5.11
CA LYS A 129 -12.39 15.18 5.99
C LYS A 129 -11.65 14.09 5.22
N ALA A 130 -10.32 14.06 5.32
CA ALA A 130 -9.49 13.06 4.65
C ALA A 130 -9.80 11.64 5.10
N VAL A 131 -10.17 11.44 6.37
CA VAL A 131 -10.59 10.14 6.93
C VAL A 131 -11.80 9.52 6.22
N ASN A 132 -12.59 10.33 5.50
CA ASN A 132 -13.79 9.88 4.77
C ASN A 132 -13.54 9.60 3.28
N VAL A 133 -12.28 9.66 2.83
CA VAL A 133 -11.89 9.37 1.44
C VAL A 133 -11.28 7.98 1.38
N GLN A 134 -11.77 7.13 0.48
CA GLN A 134 -11.26 5.79 0.24
C GLN A 134 -10.10 5.75 -0.76
N LYS A 135 -10.24 6.53 -1.84
CA LYS A 135 -9.33 6.50 -2.99
C LYS A 135 -9.00 7.91 -3.48
N ILE A 136 -7.81 8.06 -4.04
CA ILE A 136 -7.37 9.25 -4.77
C ILE A 136 -6.90 8.79 -6.15
N ASN A 137 -7.40 9.42 -7.21
CA ASN A 137 -7.06 9.04 -8.59
C ASN A 137 -7.33 7.55 -8.89
N GLY A 138 -8.29 6.92 -8.19
CA GLY A 138 -8.58 5.48 -8.29
C GLY A 138 -7.74 4.58 -7.36
N ASN A 139 -6.64 5.08 -6.78
CA ASN A 139 -5.75 4.32 -5.91
C ASN A 139 -6.22 4.32 -4.45
N TRP A 140 -6.10 3.18 -3.78
CA TRP A 140 -6.49 3.01 -2.38
C TRP A 140 -5.58 3.78 -1.42
N ILE A 141 -6.19 4.50 -0.47
CA ILE A 141 -5.45 5.26 0.53
C ILE A 141 -5.01 4.36 1.70
N TYR A 142 -3.74 4.49 2.06
CA TYR A 142 -3.16 4.03 3.31
C TYR A 142 -3.13 5.17 4.33
N THR A 143 -3.28 4.82 5.62
CA THR A 143 -3.01 5.74 6.72
C THR A 143 -1.78 5.27 7.51
N ASN A 144 -0.85 6.17 7.83
CA ASN A 144 0.34 5.77 8.61
C ASN A 144 0.03 5.52 10.10
N GLN A 145 -1.15 5.92 10.57
CA GLN A 145 -1.65 5.63 11.90
C GLN A 145 -3.18 5.75 11.98
N VAL A 146 -3.77 5.09 12.97
CA VAL A 146 -5.18 5.24 13.34
C VAL A 146 -5.37 5.04 14.84
N VAL A 147 -6.22 5.86 15.46
CA VAL A 147 -6.68 5.62 16.84
C VAL A 147 -7.98 4.85 16.76
N THR A 148 -8.05 3.72 17.45
CA THR A 148 -9.24 2.88 17.55
C THR A 148 -9.45 2.45 19.00
N THR A 149 -10.51 1.70 19.25
CA THR A 149 -10.85 1.17 20.57
C THR A 149 -10.83 -0.35 20.53
N THR A 150 -10.28 -0.99 21.55
CA THR A 150 -10.32 -2.44 21.72
C THR A 150 -11.75 -2.92 21.98
N LYS A 151 -12.09 -4.11 21.48
CA LYS A 151 -13.40 -4.74 21.67
C LYS A 151 -13.27 -6.23 21.96
N ALA A 152 -14.34 -6.80 22.52
CA ALA A 152 -14.44 -8.24 22.67
C ALA A 152 -14.43 -8.93 21.30
N TRP A 153 -13.83 -10.11 21.24
CA TRP A 153 -14.02 -11.06 20.14
C TRP A 153 -14.28 -12.43 20.75
N LEU A 154 -15.36 -13.06 20.32
CA LEU A 154 -15.92 -14.26 20.95
C LEU A 154 -16.13 -14.03 22.46
N SER A 155 -15.77 -14.99 23.30
CA SER A 155 -15.90 -14.94 24.77
C SER A 155 -14.71 -14.26 25.48
N SER A 156 -13.83 -13.55 24.76
CA SER A 156 -12.65 -12.93 25.36
C SER A 156 -13.03 -11.76 26.28
N THR A 157 -12.52 -11.77 27.51
CA THR A 157 -12.68 -10.67 28.47
C THR A 157 -11.60 -9.59 28.35
N ASN A 158 -10.47 -9.92 27.71
CA ASN A 158 -9.32 -9.05 27.50
C ASN A 158 -8.83 -9.20 26.05
N VAL A 159 -7.97 -8.28 25.59
CA VAL A 159 -7.30 -8.37 24.28
C VAL A 159 -5.85 -8.82 24.47
N PRO A 160 -5.48 -10.06 24.05
CA PRO A 160 -4.10 -10.52 24.07
C PRO A 160 -3.17 -9.64 23.23
N VAL A 161 -1.96 -9.45 23.74
CA VAL A 161 -0.87 -8.80 23.02
C VAL A 161 0.13 -9.85 22.55
N TYR A 162 0.60 -9.72 21.31
CA TYR A 162 1.56 -10.60 20.66
C TYR A 162 2.85 -9.86 20.39
N ASP A 163 3.98 -10.56 20.35
CA ASP A 163 5.25 -9.98 19.93
C ASP A 163 5.41 -9.99 18.40
N SER A 164 6.55 -9.46 17.92
CA SER A 164 6.87 -9.43 16.49
C SER A 164 7.12 -10.80 15.87
N ASN A 165 7.19 -11.87 16.66
CA ASN A 165 7.31 -13.26 16.20
C ASN A 165 5.96 -13.99 16.29
N GLY A 166 4.85 -13.24 16.40
CA GLY A 166 3.50 -13.82 16.48
C GLY A 166 3.21 -14.59 17.78
N SER A 167 4.11 -14.53 18.77
CA SER A 167 3.95 -15.26 20.03
C SER A 167 3.14 -14.43 21.00
N LYS A 168 2.16 -15.06 21.67
CA LYS A 168 1.34 -14.38 22.67
C LYS A 168 2.22 -14.03 23.88
N THR A 169 2.19 -12.76 24.27
CA THR A 169 2.88 -12.26 25.46
C THR A 169 2.02 -12.42 26.72
N SER A 170 2.59 -12.14 27.89
CA SER A 170 1.83 -12.05 29.15
C SER A 170 0.96 -10.78 29.24
N LYS A 171 1.16 -9.79 28.35
CA LYS A 171 0.42 -8.53 28.37
C LYS A 171 -0.97 -8.70 27.76
N THR A 172 -1.93 -7.96 28.30
CA THR A 172 -3.28 -7.84 27.74
C THR A 172 -3.78 -6.41 27.84
N LEU A 173 -4.64 -6.00 26.92
CA LEU A 173 -5.35 -4.72 26.97
C LEU A 173 -6.78 -4.93 27.47
N LYS A 174 -7.32 -3.92 28.16
CA LYS A 174 -8.73 -3.93 28.56
C LYS A 174 -9.62 -3.70 27.34
N ILE A 175 -10.81 -4.29 27.32
CA ILE A 175 -11.85 -3.94 26.35
C ILE A 175 -12.26 -2.47 26.57
N GLY A 176 -12.53 -1.72 25.49
CA GLY A 176 -12.87 -0.30 25.56
C GLY A 176 -11.66 0.64 25.66
N GLN A 177 -10.44 0.11 25.68
CA GLN A 177 -9.21 0.89 25.73
C GLN A 177 -8.92 1.53 24.37
N LYS A 178 -8.61 2.83 24.36
CA LYS A 178 -8.10 3.50 23.16
C LYS A 178 -6.66 3.06 22.88
N VAL A 179 -6.39 2.73 21.62
CA VAL A 179 -5.08 2.30 21.13
C VAL A 179 -4.76 3.00 19.82
N THR A 180 -3.50 3.36 19.63
CA THR A 180 -3.00 3.87 18.34
C THR A 180 -2.29 2.75 17.61
N LEU A 181 -2.64 2.53 16.35
CA LEU A 181 -2.10 1.47 15.50
C LEU A 181 -1.42 2.12 14.30
N ASP A 182 -0.32 1.55 13.80
CA ASP A 182 0.47 2.14 12.70
C ASP A 182 0.88 1.15 11.60
N ARG A 183 0.67 -0.15 11.83
CA ARG A 183 0.92 -1.21 10.85
C ARG A 183 -0.14 -2.29 10.93
N GLN A 184 -0.32 -2.98 9.82
CA GLN A 184 -0.97 -4.28 9.77
C GLN A 184 0.06 -5.37 9.46
N ALA A 185 -0.19 -6.58 9.91
CA ALA A 185 0.60 -7.75 9.58
C ALA A 185 -0.34 -8.95 9.52
N ASN A 186 -0.04 -9.95 8.72
CA ASN A 186 -0.58 -11.29 8.89
C ASN A 186 0.39 -12.13 9.75
N ILE A 187 0.00 -13.33 10.18
CA ILE A 187 0.89 -14.20 10.97
C ILE A 187 2.18 -14.59 10.22
N PHE A 188 2.13 -14.67 8.90
CA PHE A 188 3.25 -15.04 8.06
C PHE A 188 4.32 -13.93 8.01
N ASP A 189 3.90 -12.68 7.95
CA ASP A 189 4.74 -11.48 8.05
C ASP A 189 5.53 -11.45 9.37
N LEU A 190 5.01 -12.10 10.42
CA LEU A 190 5.66 -12.20 11.72
C LEU A 190 6.55 -13.45 11.87
N THR A 191 6.27 -14.56 11.18
CA THR A 191 6.83 -15.88 11.56
C THR A 191 7.42 -16.73 10.43
N GLU A 192 7.29 -16.35 9.16
CA GLU A 192 7.56 -17.18 7.97
C GLU A 192 6.66 -18.42 7.85
N LYS A 193 5.88 -18.73 8.90
CA LYS A 193 5.09 -19.94 9.06
C LYS A 193 3.62 -19.54 9.06
N GLY A 194 3.00 -19.65 7.91
CA GLY A 194 1.56 -19.43 7.75
C GLY A 194 0.93 -20.65 7.09
N ASP A 195 -0.21 -21.08 7.60
CA ASP A 195 -1.07 -22.07 6.95
C ASP A 195 -1.41 -21.63 5.52
N GLY A 196 -1.23 -22.54 4.56
CA GLY A 196 -1.40 -22.42 3.09
C GLY A 196 -2.62 -21.69 2.56
N TYR A 197 -3.56 -21.30 3.42
CA TYR A 197 -4.91 -20.95 3.03
C TYR A 197 -5.47 -19.82 3.91
N ASN A 198 -5.86 -18.71 3.27
CA ASN A 198 -6.70 -17.63 3.77
C ASN A 198 -6.14 -16.72 4.89
N GLY A 199 -6.35 -15.41 4.73
CA GLY A 199 -5.98 -14.37 5.68
C GLY A 199 -6.77 -14.41 7.00
N GLY A 200 -6.54 -15.44 7.80
CA GLY A 200 -7.30 -15.74 9.00
C GLY A 200 -6.92 -14.89 10.21
N THR A 201 -5.62 -14.61 10.43
CA THR A 201 -5.18 -13.81 11.57
C THR A 201 -4.41 -12.59 11.10
N ASN A 202 -5.12 -11.47 10.96
CA ASN A 202 -4.49 -10.17 10.77
C ASN A 202 -4.27 -9.53 12.14
N PHE A 203 -3.12 -8.91 12.28
CA PHE A 203 -2.69 -8.18 13.45
C PHE A 203 -2.54 -6.71 13.09
N TYR A 204 -2.71 -5.87 14.10
CA TYR A 204 -2.27 -4.49 14.05
C TYR A 204 -1.16 -4.26 15.07
N ARG A 205 -0.12 -3.56 14.64
CA ARG A 205 0.96 -3.14 15.54
C ARG A 205 0.50 -1.96 16.37
N ILE A 206 0.76 -2.00 17.67
CA ILE A 206 0.61 -0.88 18.57
C ILE A 206 1.70 0.14 18.24
N LYS A 207 1.31 1.37 17.94
CA LYS A 207 2.23 2.40 17.49
C LYS A 207 3.34 2.64 18.52
N GLY A 208 4.58 2.66 18.04
CA GLY A 208 5.76 2.90 18.88
C GLY A 208 6.27 1.67 19.64
N THR A 209 5.74 0.48 19.36
CA THR A 209 6.22 -0.78 19.93
C THR A 209 6.40 -1.84 18.83
N ASN A 210 6.96 -3.00 19.19
CA ASN A 210 6.97 -4.21 18.36
C ASN A 210 5.90 -5.21 18.85
N GLU A 211 4.79 -4.68 19.36
CA GLU A 211 3.70 -5.46 19.92
C GLU A 211 2.45 -5.35 19.06
N PHE A 212 1.68 -6.43 19.01
CA PHE A 212 0.60 -6.62 18.07
C PHE A 212 -0.68 -7.06 18.79
N ILE A 213 -1.84 -6.70 18.22
CA ILE A 213 -3.15 -7.17 18.66
C ILE A 213 -3.94 -7.69 17.47
N ASN A 214 -4.83 -8.65 17.69
CA ASN A 214 -5.66 -9.21 16.63
C ASN A 214 -6.63 -8.15 16.07
N CYS A 215 -6.74 -8.04 14.74
CA CYS A 215 -7.59 -7.05 14.08
C CYS A 215 -9.08 -7.19 14.42
N TYR A 216 -9.55 -8.39 14.79
CA TYR A 216 -10.94 -8.62 15.17
C TYR A 216 -11.28 -8.07 16.56
N GLN A 217 -10.26 -7.76 17.37
CA GLN A 217 -10.38 -7.23 18.73
C GLN A 217 -10.25 -5.70 18.79
N VAL A 218 -10.43 -5.01 17.65
CA VAL A 218 -10.58 -3.56 17.59
C VAL A 218 -11.80 -3.13 16.78
N GLU A 219 -12.26 -1.91 17.02
CA GLU A 219 -13.25 -1.30 16.13
C GLU A 219 -12.71 -1.17 14.70
N LYS A 220 -13.61 -1.34 13.73
CA LYS A 220 -13.26 -1.37 12.31
C LYS A 220 -12.58 -0.05 11.92
N ILE A 221 -11.35 -0.16 11.42
CA ILE A 221 -10.62 0.99 10.90
C ILE A 221 -11.06 1.29 9.45
N LYS A 222 -10.99 2.57 9.05
CA LYS A 222 -11.47 3.04 7.74
C LYS A 222 -10.46 2.91 6.60
N HIS A 223 -9.19 2.83 6.96
CA HIS A 223 -8.06 2.86 6.04
C HIS A 223 -7.11 1.72 6.36
N THR A 224 -6.52 1.18 5.31
CA THR A 224 -5.46 0.19 5.41
C THR A 224 -4.22 0.82 6.06
N LEU A 225 -3.57 0.10 6.95
CA LEU A 225 -2.26 0.50 7.50
C LEU A 225 -1.16 -0.09 6.62
N PRO A 226 0.02 0.56 6.50
CA PRO A 226 1.18 -0.05 5.86
C PRO A 226 1.51 -1.42 6.46
N THR A 227 2.05 -2.32 5.65
CA THR A 227 2.41 -3.67 6.11
C THR A 227 3.67 -3.62 6.98
N TYR A 228 3.63 -4.30 8.12
CA TYR A 228 4.82 -4.71 8.87
C TYR A 228 5.14 -6.14 8.49
N THR A 229 6.40 -6.42 8.21
CA THR A 229 6.92 -7.77 7.99
C THR A 229 8.34 -7.87 8.51
N ASN A 230 8.70 -9.00 9.10
CA ASN A 230 10.08 -9.36 9.45
C ASN A 230 10.90 -9.77 8.21
N TYR A 231 10.23 -9.89 7.06
CA TYR A 231 10.79 -10.29 5.76
C TYR A 231 10.76 -9.09 4.80
N ALA A 232 10.76 -9.35 3.50
CA ALA A 232 10.39 -8.34 2.52
C ALA A 232 9.35 -8.89 1.55
N ASP A 233 8.43 -8.03 1.14
CA ASP A 233 7.56 -8.29 0.00
C ASP A 233 8.12 -7.55 -1.21
N VAL A 234 8.24 -8.26 -2.33
CA VAL A 234 8.76 -7.69 -3.58
C VAL A 234 7.72 -7.78 -4.70
N LEU A 235 7.66 -6.73 -5.51
CA LEU A 235 6.88 -6.65 -6.75
C LEU A 235 7.76 -7.03 -7.93
N PHE A 236 7.29 -7.88 -8.82
CA PHE A 236 7.93 -8.13 -10.11
C PHE A 236 7.72 -6.95 -11.05
N ILE A 237 8.79 -6.21 -11.37
CA ILE A 237 8.76 -5.11 -12.35
C ILE A 237 8.98 -5.60 -13.79
N ASN A 238 9.57 -6.79 -13.91
CA ASN A 238 9.67 -7.58 -15.13
C ASN A 238 9.09 -8.97 -14.85
N ASP A 239 8.91 -9.76 -15.89
CA ASP A 239 8.65 -11.19 -15.70
C ASP A 239 9.84 -11.86 -15.00
N GLY A 240 9.57 -12.54 -13.89
CA GLY A 240 10.59 -13.21 -13.08
C GLY A 240 10.63 -14.71 -13.31
N TYR A 241 11.79 -15.31 -13.05
CA TYR A 241 12.01 -16.75 -13.12
C TYR A 241 12.56 -17.29 -11.80
N LEU A 242 12.29 -18.57 -11.55
CA LEU A 242 12.89 -19.31 -10.44
C LEU A 242 14.28 -19.84 -10.78
N TYR A 243 15.19 -19.74 -9.82
CA TYR A 243 16.55 -20.26 -9.88
C TYR A 243 16.83 -21.14 -8.67
N ASN A 244 17.68 -22.14 -8.84
CA ASN A 244 18.26 -22.88 -7.73
C ASN A 244 19.54 -22.18 -7.21
N ALA A 245 20.09 -22.67 -6.09
CA ALA A 245 21.32 -22.12 -5.51
C ALA A 245 22.56 -22.20 -6.43
N LYS A 246 22.52 -23.00 -7.50
CA LYS A 246 23.59 -23.12 -8.51
C LYS A 246 23.43 -22.12 -9.65
N GLY A 247 22.42 -21.26 -9.61
CA GLY A 247 22.13 -20.27 -10.66
C GLY A 247 21.53 -20.86 -11.93
N GLU A 248 20.97 -22.06 -11.85
CA GLU A 248 20.23 -22.68 -12.95
C GLU A 248 18.75 -22.30 -12.82
N LYS A 249 18.12 -21.96 -13.95
CA LYS A 249 16.67 -21.81 -13.99
C LYS A 249 16.02 -23.14 -13.60
N VAL A 250 15.09 -23.09 -12.65
CA VAL A 250 14.29 -24.26 -12.29
C VAL A 250 13.38 -24.56 -13.47
N ALA A 251 13.41 -25.79 -13.98
CA ALA A 251 12.52 -26.24 -15.06
C ALA A 251 11.33 -27.00 -14.47
N GLU A 252 10.11 -26.62 -14.84
CA GLU A 252 8.88 -27.30 -14.40
C GLU A 252 8.07 -27.82 -15.58
N LYS A 253 7.25 -28.84 -15.29
CA LYS A 253 6.29 -29.45 -16.22
C LYS A 253 5.42 -28.34 -16.84
N ASN A 254 5.28 -28.32 -18.16
CA ASN A 254 4.57 -27.29 -18.93
C ASN A 254 5.22 -25.88 -18.95
N ASN A 255 6.50 -25.76 -18.61
CA ASN A 255 7.33 -24.58 -18.90
C ASN A 255 6.92 -23.28 -18.17
N LYS A 256 6.37 -23.35 -16.94
CA LYS A 256 5.92 -22.16 -16.20
C LYS A 256 6.42 -22.01 -14.74
N PRO A 257 7.73 -21.85 -14.49
CA PRO A 257 8.23 -21.23 -13.26
C PRO A 257 8.43 -19.73 -13.50
N ARG A 258 7.37 -19.03 -13.95
CA ARG A 258 7.40 -17.60 -14.26
C ARG A 258 6.42 -16.84 -13.38
N TYR A 259 6.93 -15.82 -12.70
CA TYR A 259 6.11 -14.79 -12.10
C TYR A 259 5.87 -13.68 -13.12
N SER A 260 4.61 -13.33 -13.35
CA SER A 260 4.26 -12.24 -14.26
C SER A 260 4.62 -10.89 -13.66
N LYS A 261 5.01 -9.93 -14.49
CA LYS A 261 5.08 -8.52 -14.08
C LYS A 261 3.81 -8.09 -13.32
N GLY A 262 3.98 -7.38 -12.22
CA GLY A 262 2.90 -6.90 -11.33
C GLY A 262 2.48 -7.90 -10.25
N SER A 263 2.95 -9.15 -10.30
CA SER A 263 2.78 -10.09 -9.18
C SER A 263 3.72 -9.74 -8.02
N SER A 264 3.38 -10.18 -6.81
CA SER A 264 4.22 -9.99 -5.63
C SER A 264 4.45 -11.29 -4.87
N ILE A 265 5.58 -11.35 -4.17
CA ILE A 265 5.97 -12.50 -3.35
C ILE A 265 6.81 -12.06 -2.16
N THR A 266 6.78 -12.84 -1.08
CA THR A 266 7.63 -12.63 0.09
C THR A 266 8.97 -13.35 -0.05
N VAL A 267 10.03 -12.64 0.33
CA VAL A 267 11.42 -13.11 0.29
C VAL A 267 12.09 -12.89 1.64
N THR A 268 13.05 -13.76 1.98
CA THR A 268 13.63 -13.82 3.33
C THR A 268 15.05 -13.27 3.41
N SER A 269 15.84 -13.46 2.36
CA SER A 269 17.24 -13.03 2.34
C SER A 269 17.74 -12.74 0.93
N GLN A 270 18.86 -12.01 0.84
CA GLN A 270 19.58 -11.74 -0.40
C GLN A 270 20.88 -12.55 -0.42
N ILE A 271 21.19 -13.16 -1.56
CA ILE A 271 22.45 -13.85 -1.80
C ILE A 271 22.93 -13.57 -3.23
N ASN A 272 24.24 -13.48 -3.44
CA ASN A 272 24.79 -13.41 -4.79
C ASN A 272 24.91 -14.82 -5.37
N ILE A 273 24.30 -15.06 -6.52
CA ILE A 273 24.39 -16.33 -7.26
C ILE A 273 24.96 -16.03 -8.65
N THR A 274 25.81 -16.92 -9.15
CA THR A 274 26.28 -16.84 -10.54
C THR A 274 25.20 -17.40 -11.46
N ASP A 275 24.52 -16.53 -12.22
CA ASP A 275 23.56 -16.97 -13.23
C ASP A 275 24.29 -17.76 -14.32
N LYS A 276 23.94 -19.05 -14.45
CA LYS A 276 24.60 -19.94 -15.42
C LYS A 276 24.41 -19.51 -16.87
N SER A 277 23.33 -18.80 -17.19
CA SER A 277 23.05 -18.36 -18.56
C SER A 277 23.90 -17.16 -18.98
N THR A 278 24.32 -16.32 -18.02
CA THR A 278 25.10 -15.11 -18.29
C THR A 278 26.55 -15.21 -17.82
N GLY A 279 26.85 -16.16 -16.92
CA GLY A 279 28.13 -16.29 -16.23
C GLY A 279 28.40 -15.19 -15.20
N LYS A 280 27.44 -14.33 -14.88
CA LYS A 280 27.61 -13.19 -13.98
C LYS A 280 27.08 -13.49 -12.59
N SER A 281 27.83 -13.05 -11.57
CA SER A 281 27.36 -13.04 -10.19
C SER A 281 26.47 -11.81 -9.97
N GLU A 282 25.23 -12.04 -9.57
CA GLU A 282 24.21 -11.01 -9.36
C GLU A 282 23.37 -11.31 -8.12
N PRO A 283 22.71 -10.31 -7.51
CA PRO A 283 21.90 -10.52 -6.32
C PRO A 283 20.58 -11.23 -6.64
N PHE A 284 20.28 -12.23 -5.82
CA PHE A 284 19.03 -12.98 -5.83
C PHE A 284 18.37 -12.91 -4.45
N TYR A 285 17.05 -12.98 -4.45
CA TYR A 285 16.25 -13.12 -3.25
C TYR A 285 15.80 -14.55 -3.06
N ARG A 286 16.03 -15.08 -1.85
CA ARG A 286 15.50 -16.37 -1.41
C ARG A 286 14.00 -16.25 -1.17
N LEU A 287 13.21 -17.14 -1.78
CA LEU A 287 11.78 -17.21 -1.53
C LEU A 287 11.50 -17.76 -0.13
N ALA A 288 10.47 -17.23 0.52
CA ALA A 288 9.95 -17.81 1.75
C ALA A 288 9.35 -19.21 1.49
N ASN A 289 9.57 -20.14 2.44
CA ASN A 289 9.39 -21.60 2.27
C ASN A 289 7.98 -22.08 1.80
N LYS A 290 6.96 -21.22 1.84
CA LYS A 290 5.56 -21.58 1.57
C LYS A 290 5.16 -21.55 0.09
N TYR A 291 5.94 -20.91 -0.79
CA TYR A 291 5.56 -20.72 -2.19
C TYR A 291 6.03 -21.84 -3.14
N ILE A 292 6.56 -22.94 -2.59
CA ILE A 292 6.93 -24.13 -3.35
C ILE A 292 5.76 -25.14 -3.26
N ASP A 293 4.59 -24.73 -3.76
CA ASP A 293 3.45 -25.64 -3.99
C ASP A 293 3.50 -26.15 -5.43
N LEU A 294 4.66 -26.74 -5.74
CA LEU A 294 4.92 -27.41 -7.00
C LEU A 294 5.09 -28.86 -6.62
N ASP A 295 4.03 -29.63 -6.89
CA ASP A 295 3.73 -31.02 -6.54
C ASP A 295 4.85 -31.97 -6.10
N HIS A 296 6.12 -31.76 -6.45
CA HIS A 296 7.23 -32.52 -5.92
C HIS A 296 8.48 -31.65 -5.74
N ARG A 297 8.78 -31.22 -4.50
CA ARG A 297 10.11 -31.29 -3.85
C ARG A 297 10.11 -30.54 -2.51
N LYS A 298 9.99 -31.30 -1.42
CA LYS A 298 10.59 -30.90 -0.14
C LYS A 298 12.08 -30.63 -0.38
N ASN A 299 12.58 -29.46 0.03
CA ASN A 299 14.01 -29.11 0.20
C ASN A 299 14.76 -28.35 -0.92
N ASN A 300 14.13 -27.86 -1.99
CA ASN A 300 14.85 -27.01 -2.94
C ASN A 300 14.64 -25.52 -2.62
N GLU A 301 15.63 -24.89 -2.01
CA GLU A 301 15.65 -23.42 -1.88
C GLU A 301 15.58 -22.78 -3.27
N CYS A 302 14.54 -21.96 -3.48
CA CYS A 302 14.31 -21.25 -4.72
C CYS A 302 14.62 -19.77 -4.57
N TYR A 303 15.11 -19.20 -5.67
CA TYR A 303 15.62 -17.84 -5.73
C TYR A 303 15.03 -17.11 -6.92
N ILE A 304 14.87 -15.79 -6.79
CA ILE A 304 14.47 -14.89 -7.88
C ILE A 304 15.50 -13.79 -8.01
N LYS A 305 15.72 -13.27 -9.22
CA LYS A 305 16.66 -12.17 -9.42
C LYS A 305 16.15 -10.89 -8.77
N ALA A 306 16.99 -10.22 -8.00
CA ALA A 306 16.62 -8.95 -7.37
C ALA A 306 16.35 -7.85 -8.43
N SER A 307 17.08 -7.88 -9.55
CA SER A 307 16.95 -6.94 -10.67
C SER A 307 15.60 -6.97 -11.39
N ASP A 308 14.85 -8.07 -11.27
CA ASP A 308 13.51 -8.21 -11.83
C ASP A 308 12.41 -7.71 -10.88
N THR A 309 12.80 -7.18 -9.71
CA THR A 309 11.88 -6.84 -8.63
C THR A 309 12.10 -5.46 -8.02
N LYS A 310 11.10 -4.99 -7.28
CA LYS A 310 11.14 -3.80 -6.44
C LYS A 310 10.59 -4.12 -5.05
N ILE A 311 11.27 -3.70 -4.00
CA ILE A 311 10.79 -3.88 -2.62
C ILE A 311 9.53 -3.03 -2.40
N MET A 312 8.46 -3.68 -1.96
CA MET A 312 7.20 -3.05 -1.57
C MET A 312 7.17 -2.75 -0.08
N TRP A 313 7.51 -3.76 0.72
CA TRP A 313 7.47 -3.73 2.19
C TRP A 313 8.67 -4.43 2.78
N GLY A 314 9.02 -4.06 4.01
CA GLY A 314 10.09 -4.71 4.76
C GLY A 314 11.48 -4.40 4.24
N ARG A 315 12.43 -5.26 4.59
CA ARG A 315 13.83 -5.17 4.18
C ARG A 315 14.39 -6.55 3.96
N VAL A 316 15.25 -6.69 2.96
CA VAL A 316 15.96 -7.94 2.72
C VAL A 316 17.30 -7.89 3.45
N ASN A 317 17.55 -8.86 4.32
CA ASN A 317 18.85 -9.01 4.96
C ASN A 317 19.80 -9.77 4.02
N GLU A 318 21.07 -9.37 3.97
CA GLU A 318 22.09 -10.20 3.31
C GLU A 318 22.22 -11.52 4.06
N ALA A 319 22.12 -12.63 3.34
CA ALA A 319 22.47 -13.92 3.90
C ALA A 319 23.96 -13.88 4.25
N THR A 320 24.29 -13.87 5.54
CA THR A 320 25.61 -14.26 5.97
C THR A 320 25.85 -15.66 5.44
N LYS A 321 26.95 -15.86 4.72
CA LYS A 321 27.38 -17.20 4.28
C LYS A 321 27.26 -18.11 5.50
N GLN A 322 26.31 -19.04 5.46
CA GLN A 322 26.22 -20.09 6.46
C GLN A 322 27.55 -20.83 6.34
N GLU A 323 28.41 -20.68 7.35
CA GLU A 323 29.62 -21.49 7.48
C GLU A 323 29.20 -22.95 7.35
N ASP A 324 29.94 -23.64 6.49
CA ASP A 324 29.80 -25.06 6.19
C ASP A 324 29.52 -25.86 7.46
N ARG A 325 28.29 -26.35 7.61
CA ARG A 325 28.06 -27.50 8.51
C ARG A 325 28.47 -28.74 7.76
N GLN A 326 29.67 -29.18 8.08
CA GLN A 326 30.24 -30.51 7.81
C GLN A 326 29.32 -31.63 8.28
#